data_AF-A0A0C3HC37-F1
#
_entry.id   AF-A0A0C3HC37-F1
#
_cell.length_a   1.000
_cell.length_b   1.000
_cell.length_c   1.000
_cell.angle_alpha   90.00
_cell.angle_beta   90.00
_cell.angle_gamma   90.00
#
_symmetry.space_group_name_H-M   'P 1'
#
loop_
_entity.id
_entity.type
_entity.pdbx_description
1 polymer ?
#
loop_
_entity_poly.entity_id
_entity_poly.type
_entity_poly.pdbx_seq_one_letter_code
_entity_poly.pdbx_strand_id
1 'polypeptide(L)'
;MTSFEEQIKMATDNGTIPGVVLVAADATGRFSYQNAIGPARPDEPITLNSTFLMASCTKLLTSIAGLQCVERGYIALDDDVSSVLTELKNVEILTGFEEETGKPILRKAVNKITLRFVNLSSAFIFTHLKGILLAIS
;
A
#
# COMPACT_ATOMS: atom_id res chain seq x y z
N MET A 1 7.33 -6.51 34.95
CA MET A 1 6.74 -6.27 33.61
C MET A 1 6.89 -7.56 32.84
N THR A 2 5.81 -8.06 32.23
CA THR A 2 5.90 -9.23 31.33
C THR A 2 6.72 -8.89 30.10
N SER A 3 7.45 -9.86 29.58
CA SER A 3 8.27 -9.66 28.39
C SER A 3 7.39 -9.41 27.15
N PHE A 4 7.96 -8.82 26.11
CA PHE A 4 7.24 -8.58 24.85
C PHE A 4 6.67 -9.88 24.26
N GLU A 5 7.45 -10.97 24.28
CA GLU A 5 7.02 -12.27 23.78
C GLU A 5 5.88 -12.86 24.62
N GLU A 6 5.93 -12.71 25.95
CA GLU A 6 4.84 -13.13 26.82
C GLU A 6 3.54 -12.38 26.50
N GLN A 7 3.61 -11.07 26.24
CA GLN A 7 2.43 -10.28 25.88
C GLN A 7 1.81 -10.74 24.56
N ILE A 8 2.64 -11.00 23.54
CA ILE A 8 2.18 -11.52 22.25
C ILE A 8 1.61 -12.93 22.40
N LYS A 9 2.24 -13.79 23.19
CA LYS A 9 1.75 -15.13 23.48
C LYS A 9 0.39 -15.07 24.19
N MET A 10 0.24 -14.24 25.21
CA MET A 10 -1.03 -14.04 25.90
C MET A 10 -2.14 -13.56 24.95
N ALA A 11 -1.83 -12.62 24.04
CA ALA A 11 -2.76 -12.12 23.03
C ALA A 11 -3.17 -13.19 22.00
N THR A 12 -2.29 -14.17 21.77
CA THR A 12 -2.57 -15.32 20.91
C THR A 12 -3.42 -16.35 21.65
N ASP A 13 -3.03 -16.73 22.87
CA ASP A 13 -3.71 -17.73 23.70
C ASP A 13 -5.15 -17.30 24.04
N ASN A 14 -5.39 -16.00 24.22
CA ASN A 14 -6.72 -15.47 24.53
C ASN A 14 -7.57 -15.10 23.29
N GLY A 15 -7.04 -15.34 22.08
CA GLY A 15 -7.74 -15.11 20.81
C GLY A 15 -7.85 -13.65 20.36
N THR A 16 -7.11 -12.71 20.95
CA THR A 16 -7.07 -11.31 20.49
C THR A 16 -6.44 -11.20 19.10
N ILE A 17 -5.38 -11.97 18.85
CA ILE A 17 -4.76 -12.17 17.53
C ILE A 17 -4.70 -13.67 17.24
N PRO A 18 -4.97 -14.13 16.01
CA PRO A 18 -4.88 -15.56 15.69
C PRO A 18 -3.44 -16.08 15.73
N GLY A 19 -2.51 -15.34 15.13
CA GLY A 19 -1.09 -15.65 15.09
C GLY A 19 -0.32 -14.51 14.45
N VAL A 20 0.98 -14.45 14.71
CA VAL A 20 1.85 -13.36 14.28
C VAL A 20 3.25 -13.87 13.92
N VAL A 21 3.85 -13.21 12.92
CA VAL A 21 5.27 -13.33 12.60
C VAL A 21 5.94 -11.99 12.84
N LEU A 22 7.05 -12.01 13.58
CA LEU A 22 7.81 -10.85 13.98
C LEU A 22 9.24 -11.01 13.45
N VAL A 23 9.70 -10.02 12.69
CA VAL A 23 11.06 -10.00 12.12
C VAL A 23 11.68 -8.64 12.34
N ALA A 24 12.90 -8.63 12.87
CA ALA A 24 13.72 -7.43 13.00
C ALA A 24 15.19 -7.78 12.69
N ALA A 25 15.88 -6.87 12.00
CA ALA A 25 17.28 -7.02 11.66
C ALA A 25 17.96 -5.66 11.59
N ASP A 26 19.28 -5.64 11.77
CA ASP A 26 20.08 -4.45 11.55
C ASP A 26 20.79 -4.47 10.18
N ALA A 27 21.25 -3.31 9.72
CA ALA A 27 21.97 -3.20 8.45
C ALA A 27 23.34 -3.91 8.47
N THR A 28 23.90 -4.20 9.65
CA THR A 28 25.22 -4.85 9.78
C THR A 28 25.15 -6.37 9.80
N GLY A 29 23.96 -6.94 9.97
CA GLY A 29 23.74 -8.38 10.13
C GLY A 29 24.14 -8.93 11.50
N ARG A 30 24.55 -8.08 12.45
CA ARG A 30 24.91 -8.50 13.81
C ARG A 30 23.70 -8.76 14.68
N PHE A 31 22.55 -8.19 14.31
CA PHE A 31 21.29 -8.40 15.00
C PHE A 31 20.28 -8.99 14.02
N SER A 32 19.70 -10.13 14.39
CA SER A 32 18.54 -10.71 13.74
C SER A 32 17.63 -11.32 14.80
N TYR A 33 16.36 -10.96 14.72
CA TYR A 33 15.29 -11.48 15.54
C TYR A 33 14.16 -11.94 14.63
N GLN A 34 13.71 -13.18 14.82
CA GLN A 34 12.66 -13.81 14.04
C GLN A 34 11.85 -14.69 14.98
N ASN A 35 10.54 -14.49 15.05
CA ASN A 35 9.67 -15.29 15.89
C ASN A 35 8.29 -15.45 15.23
N ALA A 36 7.68 -16.62 15.40
CA ALA A 36 6.37 -16.97 14.85
C ALA A 36 5.54 -17.60 15.97
N ILE A 37 4.41 -16.97 16.32
CA ILE A 37 3.60 -17.33 17.49
C ILE A 37 2.15 -17.51 17.05
N GLY A 38 1.58 -18.67 17.38
CA GLY A 38 0.16 -18.97 17.15
C GLY A 38 -0.16 -19.74 15.88
N PRO A 39 -1.44 -20.06 15.67
CA PRO A 39 -1.93 -20.65 14.44
C PRO A 39 -2.00 -19.65 13.27
N ALA A 40 -1.65 -20.11 12.07
CA ALA A 40 -2.07 -19.48 10.81
C ALA A 40 -3.54 -19.80 10.47
N ARG A 41 -3.99 -20.99 10.86
CA ARG A 41 -5.37 -21.50 10.77
C ARG A 41 -5.62 -22.42 11.98
N PRO A 42 -6.87 -22.76 12.34
CA PRO A 42 -7.16 -23.56 13.53
C PRO A 42 -6.27 -24.81 13.72
N ASP A 43 -5.91 -25.49 12.63
CA ASP A 43 -5.10 -26.72 12.65
C ASP A 43 -3.70 -26.56 12.02
N GLU A 44 -3.26 -25.31 11.77
CA GLU A 44 -2.00 -25.03 11.06
C GLU A 44 -1.16 -24.00 11.84
N PRO A 45 0.05 -24.34 12.33
CA PRO A 45 0.91 -23.37 13.00
C PRO A 45 1.43 -22.32 12.01
N ILE A 46 1.54 -21.08 12.47
CA ILE A 46 2.22 -20.03 11.69
C ILE A 46 3.73 -20.27 11.71
N THR A 47 4.39 -20.04 10.59
CA THR A 47 5.85 -20.19 10.45
C THR A 47 6.43 -18.96 9.78
N LEU A 48 7.76 -18.81 9.84
CA LEU A 48 8.47 -17.75 9.10
C LEU A 48 8.27 -17.84 7.58
N ASN A 49 7.90 -19.01 7.06
CA ASN A 49 7.65 -19.25 5.64
C ASN A 49 6.17 -19.24 5.26
N SER A 50 5.28 -18.91 6.19
CA SER A 50 3.85 -18.81 5.89
C SER A 50 3.58 -17.67 4.90
N THR A 51 2.62 -17.88 4.00
CA THR A 51 2.24 -16.88 2.99
C THR A 51 1.24 -15.89 3.56
N PHE A 52 1.49 -14.59 3.38
CA PHE A 52 0.63 -13.51 3.87
C PHE A 52 0.06 -12.68 2.71
N LEU A 53 -1.17 -12.20 2.90
CA LEU A 53 -1.68 -11.12 2.07
C LEU A 53 -1.04 -9.80 2.49
N MET A 54 -0.14 -9.28 1.67
CA MET A 54 0.62 -8.07 1.98
C MET A 54 -0.22 -6.78 1.98
N ALA A 55 -1.39 -6.79 1.34
CA ALA A 55 -2.28 -5.63 1.21
C ALA A 55 -1.48 -4.36 0.85
N SER A 56 -1.60 -3.28 1.62
CA SER A 56 -0.90 -2.01 1.35
C SER A 56 0.62 -2.08 1.45
N CYS A 57 1.23 -3.10 2.07
CA CYS A 57 2.69 -3.27 2.08
C CYS A 57 3.26 -3.44 0.66
N THR A 58 2.45 -3.86 -0.30
CA THR A 58 2.82 -3.93 -1.73
C THR A 58 3.22 -2.58 -2.32
N LYS A 59 2.77 -1.45 -1.76
CA LYS A 59 3.13 -0.10 -2.23
C LYS A 59 4.64 0.14 -2.16
N LEU A 60 5.33 -0.42 -1.17
CA LEU A 60 6.79 -0.34 -1.08
C LEU A 60 7.44 -1.03 -2.28
N LEU A 61 7.01 -2.25 -2.61
CA LEU A 61 7.52 -3.01 -3.74
C LEU A 61 7.23 -2.31 -5.07
N THR A 62 6.02 -1.78 -5.25
CA THR A 62 5.66 -0.99 -6.43
C THR A 62 6.52 0.27 -6.56
N SER A 63 6.79 0.96 -5.46
CA SER A 63 7.65 2.16 -5.46
C SER A 63 9.08 1.81 -5.89
N ILE A 64 9.63 0.70 -5.40
CA ILE A 64 10.95 0.21 -5.81
C ILE A 64 10.96 -0.10 -7.31
N ALA A 65 9.96 -0.81 -7.83
CA ALA A 65 9.85 -1.12 -9.26
C ALA A 65 9.75 0.17 -10.12
N GLY A 66 8.98 1.16 -9.66
CA GLY A 66 8.90 2.47 -10.31
C GLY A 66 10.25 3.20 -10.33
N LEU A 67 10.97 3.21 -9.20
CA LEU A 67 12.31 3.81 -9.12
C LEU A 67 13.34 3.09 -9.99
N GLN A 68 13.26 1.76 -10.12
CA GLN A 68 14.09 1.00 -11.07
C GLN A 68 13.84 1.41 -12.52
N CYS A 69 12.61 1.77 -12.89
CA CYS A 69 12.31 2.33 -14.21
C CYS A 69 12.92 3.72 -14.41
N VAL A 70 12.98 4.54 -13.34
CA VAL A 70 13.66 5.84 -13.35
C VAL A 70 15.16 5.67 -13.55
N GLU A 71 15.79 4.77 -12.79
CA GLU A 71 17.24 4.47 -12.93
C GLU A 71 17.61 4.00 -14.34
N ARG A 72 16.71 3.26 -15.00
CA ARG A 72 16.90 2.79 -16.39
C ARG A 72 16.57 3.82 -17.46
N GLY A 73 16.10 5.00 -17.07
CA GLY A 73 15.78 6.09 -18.00
C GLY A 73 14.48 5.88 -18.80
N TYR A 74 13.58 4.99 -18.36
CA TYR A 74 12.29 4.79 -19.03
C TYR A 74 11.29 5.92 -18.77
N ILE A 75 11.38 6.57 -17.61
CA ILE A 75 10.53 7.69 -17.19
C ILE A 75 11.25 8.45 -16.07
N ALA A 76 11.20 9.79 -16.03
CA ALA A 76 11.69 10.56 -14.90
C ALA A 76 10.60 10.77 -13.84
N LEU A 77 11.00 11.06 -12.60
CA LEU A 77 10.06 11.29 -11.49
C LEU A 77 9.03 12.39 -11.77
N ASP A 78 9.41 13.40 -12.53
CA ASP A 78 8.62 14.59 -12.80
C ASP A 78 8.05 14.62 -14.24
N ASP A 79 8.21 13.52 -14.98
CA ASP A 79 7.59 13.35 -16.30
C ASP A 79 6.08 13.17 -16.17
N ASP A 80 5.36 13.52 -17.25
CA ASP A 80 3.94 13.23 -17.36
C ASP A 80 3.75 11.71 -17.57
N VAL A 81 3.13 11.06 -16.59
CA VAL A 81 2.89 9.61 -16.59
C VAL A 81 1.93 9.19 -17.69
N SER A 82 1.12 10.10 -18.24
CA SER A 82 0.16 9.78 -19.31
C SER A 82 0.82 9.35 -20.63
N SER A 83 2.13 9.59 -20.77
CA SER A 83 2.96 9.05 -21.85
C SER A 83 3.07 7.52 -21.81
N VAL A 84 2.99 6.93 -20.61
CA VAL A 84 3.04 5.48 -20.38
C VAL A 84 1.64 4.93 -20.05
N LEU A 85 0.90 5.63 -19.19
CA LEU A 85 -0.44 5.27 -18.72
C LEU A 85 -1.48 6.15 -19.42
N THR A 86 -1.81 5.78 -20.67
CA THR A 86 -2.66 6.60 -21.54
C THR A 86 -4.06 6.87 -20.97
N GLU A 87 -4.54 6.00 -20.06
CA GLU A 87 -5.80 6.16 -19.33
C GLU A 87 -5.81 7.41 -18.44
N LEU A 88 -4.62 7.89 -18.01
CA LEU A 88 -4.47 9.04 -17.15
C LEU A 88 -4.47 10.39 -17.90
N LYS A 89 -4.50 10.38 -19.24
CA LYS A 89 -4.35 11.58 -20.08
C LYS A 89 -5.48 12.60 -19.94
N ASN A 90 -6.72 12.13 -19.77
CA ASN A 90 -7.92 12.97 -19.74
C ASN A 90 -8.72 12.77 -18.46
N VAL A 91 -8.03 12.54 -17.35
CA VAL A 91 -8.69 12.32 -16.06
C VAL A 91 -9.48 13.54 -15.65
N GLU A 92 -10.69 13.28 -15.16
CA GLU A 92 -11.53 14.27 -14.51
C GLU A 92 -11.46 14.08 -12.99
N ILE A 93 -11.44 15.19 -12.28
CA ILE A 93 -11.39 15.29 -10.83
C ILE A 93 -12.82 15.41 -10.32
N LEU A 94 -13.23 14.51 -9.44
CA LEU A 94 -14.50 14.60 -8.73
C LEU A 94 -14.43 15.72 -7.68
N THR A 95 -15.24 16.75 -7.84
CA THR A 95 -15.28 17.91 -6.93
C THR A 95 -16.48 17.92 -5.98
N GLY A 96 -17.48 17.07 -6.22
CA GLY A 96 -18.66 16.96 -5.38
C GLY A 96 -19.78 16.14 -6.04
N PHE A 97 -20.96 16.17 -5.44
CA PHE A 97 -22.18 15.58 -5.99
C PHE A 97 -23.29 16.63 -5.97
N GLU A 98 -24.13 16.66 -7.01
CA GLU A 98 -25.32 17.50 -7.06
C GLU A 98 -26.31 17.10 -5.95
N GLU A 99 -26.83 18.06 -5.20
CA GLU A 99 -27.70 17.81 -4.04
C GLU A 99 -29.04 17.14 -4.42
N GLU A 100 -29.61 17.51 -5.58
CA GLU A 100 -30.93 17.02 -6.00
C GLU A 100 -30.88 15.67 -6.71
N THR A 101 -29.85 15.42 -7.51
CA THR A 101 -29.76 14.26 -8.41
C THR A 101 -28.74 13.22 -7.95
N GLY A 102 -27.86 13.59 -7.02
CA GLY A 102 -26.73 12.76 -6.59
C GLY A 102 -25.69 12.53 -7.70
N LYS A 103 -25.74 13.27 -8.81
CA LYS A 103 -24.79 13.11 -9.92
C LYS A 103 -23.41 13.67 -9.57
N PRO A 104 -22.31 13.02 -9.99
CA PRO A 104 -20.97 13.51 -9.73
C PRO A 104 -20.68 14.80 -10.52
N ILE A 105 -20.13 15.79 -9.82
CA ILE A 105 -19.63 17.03 -10.43
C ILE A 105 -18.14 16.83 -10.72
N LEU A 106 -17.78 16.87 -12.01
CA LEU A 106 -16.44 16.60 -12.49
C LEU A 106 -15.77 17.86 -13.05
N ARG A 107 -14.46 17.99 -12.82
CA ARG A 107 -13.62 19.06 -13.38
C ARG A 107 -12.41 18.46 -14.06
N LYS A 108 -12.05 18.94 -15.26
CA LYS A 108 -10.82 18.48 -15.94
C LYS A 108 -9.57 18.73 -15.09
N ALA A 109 -8.68 17.75 -15.05
CA ALA A 109 -7.35 17.95 -14.47
C ALA A 109 -6.53 18.91 -15.35
N VAL A 110 -5.88 19.89 -14.71
CA VAL A 110 -5.07 20.91 -15.41
C VAL A 110 -3.56 20.62 -15.27
N ASN A 111 -3.18 19.99 -14.16
CA ASN A 111 -1.80 19.61 -13.88
C ASN A 111 -1.51 18.21 -14.42
N LYS A 112 -0.30 18.02 -14.96
CA LYS A 112 0.18 16.68 -15.30
C LYS A 112 0.29 15.82 -14.05
N ILE A 113 -0.04 14.53 -14.18
CA ILE A 113 0.18 13.54 -13.13
C ILE A 113 1.60 13.01 -13.31
N THR A 114 2.44 13.12 -12.28
CA THR A 114 3.84 12.66 -12.35
C THR A 114 4.04 11.34 -11.61
N LEU A 115 5.12 10.61 -11.95
CA LEU A 115 5.46 9.39 -11.23
C LEU A 115 5.72 9.64 -9.74
N ARG A 116 6.33 10.79 -9.40
CA ARG A 116 6.52 11.24 -8.01
C ARG A 116 5.18 11.36 -7.28
N PHE A 117 4.17 11.92 -7.94
CA PHE A 117 2.82 12.04 -7.38
C PHE A 117 2.20 10.65 -7.17
N VAL A 118 2.29 9.76 -8.15
CA VAL A 118 1.74 8.39 -8.09
C VAL A 118 2.36 7.54 -6.96
N ASN A 119 3.66 7.70 -6.70
CA ASN A 119 4.37 6.94 -5.66
C ASN A 119 4.10 7.43 -4.24
N LEU A 120 3.68 8.69 -4.06
CA LEU A 120 3.25 9.19 -2.76
C LEU A 120 1.87 8.61 -2.46
N SER A 121 1.74 8.00 -1.28
CA SER A 121 0.62 7.16 -0.81
C SER A 121 -0.78 7.79 -0.81
N SER A 122 -0.96 8.99 -1.37
CA SER A 122 -2.16 9.80 -1.38
C SER A 122 -2.78 10.04 -2.77
N ALA A 123 -2.12 9.66 -3.87
CA ALA A 123 -2.58 10.07 -5.20
C ALA A 123 -3.88 9.41 -5.69
N PHE A 124 -4.28 8.28 -5.09
CA PHE A 124 -5.48 7.55 -5.51
C PHE A 124 -6.24 7.03 -4.29
N ILE A 125 -7.38 7.65 -4.02
CA ILE A 125 -8.39 7.04 -3.14
C ILE A 125 -8.94 5.83 -3.89
N PHE A 126 -8.68 4.63 -3.37
CA PHE A 126 -9.32 3.40 -3.84
C PHE A 126 -10.79 3.40 -3.37
N THR A 127 -11.67 4.06 -4.11
CA THR A 127 -13.09 3.74 -4.02
C THR A 127 -13.36 2.46 -4.81
N HIS A 128 -14.14 1.52 -4.25
CA HIS A 128 -14.67 0.32 -4.93
C HIS A 128 -15.54 0.62 -6.18
N LEU A 129 -15.58 1.88 -6.62
CA LEU A 129 -16.29 2.38 -7.79
C LEU A 129 -15.28 2.58 -8.92
N LYS A 130 -15.50 1.87 -10.02
CA LYS A 130 -14.77 1.93 -11.27
C LYS A 130 -14.30 3.37 -11.60
N GLY A 131 -12.99 3.60 -11.55
CA GLY A 131 -12.30 4.60 -12.38
C GLY A 131 -12.42 6.07 -12.01
N ILE A 132 -12.87 6.45 -10.81
CA ILE A 132 -12.90 7.87 -10.41
C ILE A 132 -11.61 8.24 -9.67
N LEU A 133 -10.81 9.11 -10.27
CA LEU A 133 -9.65 9.73 -9.62
C LEU A 133 -10.11 10.85 -8.71
N LEU A 134 -10.00 10.64 -7.41
CA LEU A 134 -9.99 11.73 -6.43
C LEU A 134 -8.56 12.22 -6.31
N ALA A 135 -8.15 13.12 -7.21
CA ALA A 135 -6.94 13.90 -7.01
C ALA A 135 -7.25 14.97 -5.95
N ILE A 136 -6.69 14.83 -4.76
CA ILE A 136 -6.65 15.92 -3.77
C ILE A 136 -5.69 16.95 -4.36
N SER A 137 -6.25 18.08 -4.79
CA SER A 137 -5.53 19.26 -5.27
C SER A 137 -4.80 19.98 -4.15
#